data_AF-A0A2S6Z999-F1
#
_entry.id   AF-A0A2S6Z999-F1
#
_cell.length_a   1.000
_cell.length_b   1.000
_cell.length_c   1.000
_cell.angle_alpha   90.00
_cell.angle_beta   90.00
_cell.angle_gamma   90.00
#
_symmetry.space_group_name_H-M   'P 1'
#
loop_
_entity.id
_entity.type
_entity.pdbx_description
1 polymer ?
#
loop_
_entity_poly.entity_id
_entity_poly.type
_entity_poly.pdbx_seq_one_letter_code
_entity_poly.pdbx_strand_id
1 'polypeptide(L)'
;MRKVAAAIWGDALAAGWDMNAEVGDILGTVTKEIMDCSKAFNLVPRPVGWIPGWGYVAKTAIQITAYLIGVTKDRVYKTCVSTAALNWRSRIEMASAGI
;
A
#
# COMPACT_ATOMS: atom_id res chain seq x y z
N MET A 1 9.11 -1.75 -3.32
CA MET A 1 8.43 -0.43 -3.40
C MET A 1 7.49 -0.34 -4.57
N ARG A 2 7.95 -0.28 -5.83
CA ARG A 2 7.07 -0.10 -7.00
C ARG A 2 5.92 -1.12 -7.11
N LYS A 3 6.18 -2.41 -6.83
CA LYS A 3 5.13 -3.44 -6.80
C LYS A 3 4.06 -3.22 -5.73
N VAL A 4 4.42 -2.62 -4.59
CA VAL A 4 3.47 -2.26 -3.53
C VAL A 4 2.58 -1.11 -4.01
N ALA A 5 3.18 -0.07 -4.59
CA ALA A 5 2.42 1.03 -5.21
C ALA A 5 1.47 0.52 -6.31
N ALA A 6 1.94 -0.37 -7.18
CA ALA A 6 1.13 -0.97 -8.24
C ALA A 6 -0.06 -1.79 -7.68
N ALA A 7 0.12 -2.50 -6.56
CA ALA A 7 -0.96 -3.24 -5.93
C ALA A 7 -2.06 -2.35 -5.32
N ILE A 8 -1.78 -1.05 -5.07
CA ILE A 8 -2.74 -0.09 -4.50
C ILE A 8 -3.38 0.77 -5.59
N TRP A 9 -2.58 1.33 -6.51
CA TRP A 9 -3.03 2.31 -7.51
C TRP A 9 -2.95 1.80 -8.96
N GLY A 10 -2.42 0.62 -9.21
CA GLY A 10 -2.22 0.04 -10.53
C GLY A 10 -0.86 0.36 -11.15
N ASP A 11 -0.44 -0.48 -12.10
CA ASP A 11 0.89 -0.43 -12.71
C ASP A 11 1.18 0.89 -13.44
N ALA A 12 0.18 1.43 -14.16
CA ALA A 12 0.35 2.65 -14.96
C ALA A 12 0.76 3.86 -14.10
N LEU A 13 0.12 4.02 -12.93
CA LEU A 13 0.44 5.11 -12.02
C LEU A 13 1.77 4.86 -11.31
N ALA A 14 1.97 3.65 -10.79
CA ALA A 14 3.20 3.29 -10.08
C ALA A 14 4.46 3.37 -10.96
N ALA A 15 4.33 3.19 -12.27
CA ALA A 15 5.44 3.31 -13.21
C ALA A 15 5.97 4.75 -13.32
N GLY A 16 5.09 5.74 -13.18
CA GLY A 16 5.41 7.17 -13.29
C GLY A 16 5.99 7.79 -12.03
N TRP A 17 5.94 7.10 -10.89
CA TRP A 17 6.44 7.63 -9.62
C TRP A 17 7.90 7.29 -9.34
N ASP A 18 8.61 8.28 -8.80
CA ASP A 18 9.90 8.07 -8.15
C ASP A 18 9.70 7.36 -6.81
N MET A 19 10.48 6.33 -6.55
CA MET A 19 10.34 5.50 -5.36
C MET A 19 11.33 5.96 -4.29
N ASN A 20 11.21 7.22 -3.88
CA ASN A 20 12.04 7.83 -2.86
C ASN A 20 11.58 7.49 -1.43
N ALA A 21 12.33 7.96 -0.44
CA ALA A 21 12.08 7.67 0.98
C ALA A 21 10.66 8.05 1.43
N GLU A 22 10.20 9.24 1.06
CA GLU A 22 8.88 9.76 1.44
C GLU A 22 7.76 8.93 0.82
N VAL A 23 7.88 8.57 -0.47
CA VAL A 23 6.96 7.65 -1.13
C VAL A 23 6.87 6.35 -0.35
N GLY A 24 7.97 5.78 0.15
CA GLY A 24 7.89 4.56 0.94
C GLY A 24 7.32 4.70 2.33
N ASP A 25 7.48 5.86 2.99
CA ASP A 25 6.80 6.14 4.25
C ASP A 25 5.28 6.23 4.04
N ILE A 26 4.84 6.84 2.95
CA ILE A 26 3.43 6.82 2.53
C ILE A 26 2.98 5.39 2.25
N LEU A 27 3.74 4.60 1.48
CA LEU A 27 3.39 3.20 1.22
C LEU A 27 3.23 2.40 2.52
N GLY A 28 4.07 2.67 3.53
CA GLY A 28 3.93 2.07 4.85
C GLY A 28 2.63 2.49 5.55
N THR A 29 2.36 3.78 5.57
CA THR A 29 1.14 4.31 6.19
C THR A 29 -0.12 3.76 5.53
N VAL A 30 -0.20 3.83 4.20
CA VAL A 30 -1.34 3.34 3.42
C VAL A 30 -1.54 1.83 3.60
N THR A 31 -0.46 1.05 3.59
CA THR A 31 -0.56 -0.40 3.83
C THR A 31 -1.11 -0.68 5.23
N LYS A 32 -0.69 0.09 6.24
CA LYS A 32 -1.22 -0.03 7.61
C LYS A 32 -2.72 0.25 7.66
N GLU A 33 -3.18 1.33 7.04
CA GLU A 33 -4.60 1.67 6.97
C GLU A 33 -5.43 0.56 6.31
N ILE A 34 -4.92 -0.02 5.21
CA ILE A 34 -5.58 -1.16 4.55
C ILE A 34 -5.65 -2.37 5.48
N MET A 35 -4.58 -2.69 6.21
CA MET A 35 -4.58 -3.77 7.20
C MET A 35 -5.58 -3.54 8.32
N ASP A 36 -5.64 -2.32 8.86
CA ASP A 36 -6.55 -1.97 9.94
C ASP A 36 -8.01 -2.01 9.46
N CYS A 37 -8.30 -1.57 8.23
CA CYS A 37 -9.62 -1.72 7.60
C CYS A 37 -9.98 -3.20 7.41
N SER A 38 -9.05 -4.01 6.87
CA SER A 38 -9.30 -5.44 6.61
C SER A 38 -9.49 -6.26 7.89
N LYS A 39 -8.99 -5.78 9.04
CA LYS A 39 -9.11 -6.46 10.34
C LYS A 39 -10.56 -6.69 10.74
N ALA A 40 -11.47 -5.80 10.33
CA ALA A 40 -12.90 -5.93 10.61
C ALA A 40 -13.53 -7.17 9.97
N PHE A 41 -12.90 -7.76 8.96
CA PHE A 41 -13.46 -8.84 8.15
C PHE A 41 -12.79 -10.22 8.39
N ASN A 42 -11.68 -10.26 9.14
CA ASN A 42 -10.99 -11.44 9.72
C ASN A 42 -10.47 -12.57 8.80
N LEU A 43 -10.78 -12.61 7.50
CA LEU A 43 -10.42 -13.75 6.62
C LEU A 43 -9.12 -13.57 5.81
N VAL A 44 -8.48 -12.41 5.85
CA VAL A 44 -7.24 -12.18 5.08
C VAL A 44 -6.01 -12.35 5.98
N PRO A 45 -5.11 -13.30 5.67
CA PRO A 45 -3.83 -13.45 6.36
C PRO A 45 -2.99 -12.17 6.25
N ARG A 46 -2.60 -11.61 7.39
CA ARG A 46 -1.84 -10.35 7.46
C ARG A 46 -0.35 -10.61 7.70
N PRO A 47 0.54 -9.73 7.21
CA PRO A 47 1.93 -9.73 7.62
C PRO A 47 2.04 -9.64 9.16
N VAL A 48 2.81 -10.56 9.76
CA VAL A 48 3.03 -10.59 11.22
C VAL A 48 4.10 -9.56 11.58
N GLY A 49 3.90 -8.79 12.66
CA GLY A 49 4.89 -7.84 13.16
C GLY A 49 5.04 -6.58 12.30
N TRP A 50 3.92 -6.00 11.86
CA TRP A 50 3.93 -4.78 11.04
C TRP A 50 4.59 -3.58 11.75
N ILE A 51 5.58 -2.98 11.09
CA ILE A 51 6.20 -1.71 11.50
C ILE A 51 6.10 -0.74 10.32
N PRO A 52 5.36 0.37 10.43
CA PRO A 52 5.28 1.35 9.34
C PRO A 52 6.62 2.08 9.14
N GLY A 53 6.98 2.34 7.88
CA GLY A 53 8.16 3.12 7.48
C GLY A 53 8.93 2.53 6.29
N TRP A 54 9.65 3.39 5.56
CA TRP A 54 10.39 3.09 4.33
C TRP A 54 11.23 1.81 4.43
N GLY A 55 12.06 1.71 5.48
CA GLY A 55 13.00 0.59 5.64
C GLY A 55 12.30 -0.76 5.82
N TYR A 56 11.14 -0.79 6.48
CA TYR A 56 10.35 -2.00 6.62
C TYR A 56 9.67 -2.36 5.29
N VAL A 57 9.00 -1.40 4.64
CA VAL A 57 8.29 -1.63 3.38
C VAL A 57 9.25 -2.11 2.29
N ALA A 58 10.46 -1.56 2.24
CA ALA A 58 11.50 -2.00 1.32
C ALA A 58 11.87 -3.48 1.56
N LYS A 59 12.08 -3.87 2.82
CA LYS A 59 12.46 -5.24 3.21
C LYS A 59 11.32 -6.24 3.01
N THR A 60 10.07 -5.85 3.21
CA THR A 60 8.90 -6.75 3.21
C THR A 60 7.99 -6.56 1.99
N ALA A 61 8.46 -5.86 0.95
CA ALA A 61 7.67 -5.50 -0.23
C ALA A 61 6.93 -6.68 -0.88
N ILE A 62 7.54 -7.87 -0.91
CA ILE A 62 6.93 -9.08 -1.48
C ILE A 62 5.70 -9.51 -0.67
N GLN A 63 5.84 -9.59 0.65
CA GLN A 63 4.75 -9.98 1.56
C GLN A 63 3.61 -8.96 1.52
N ILE A 64 3.95 -7.66 1.50
CA ILE A 64 2.98 -6.58 1.36
C ILE A 64 2.21 -6.71 0.05
N THR A 65 2.93 -6.90 -1.06
CA THR A 65 2.30 -7.01 -2.38
C THR A 65 1.35 -8.21 -2.42
N ALA A 66 1.77 -9.37 -1.90
CA ALA A 66 0.94 -10.57 -1.85
C ALA A 66 -0.34 -10.34 -1.02
N TYR A 67 -0.21 -9.68 0.14
CA TYR A 67 -1.34 -9.29 0.98
C TYR A 67 -2.31 -8.37 0.22
N LEU A 68 -1.83 -7.28 -0.37
CA LEU A 68 -2.66 -6.30 -1.10
C LEU A 68 -3.41 -6.94 -2.28
N ILE A 69 -2.74 -7.82 -3.03
CA ILE A 69 -3.38 -8.59 -4.10
C ILE A 69 -4.48 -9.49 -3.53
N GLY A 70 -4.22 -10.17 -2.41
CA GLY A 70 -5.21 -11.01 -1.72
C GLY A 70 -6.45 -10.21 -1.29
N VAL A 71 -6.25 -9.07 -0.63
CA VAL A 71 -7.32 -8.14 -0.22
C VAL A 71 -8.14 -7.67 -1.42
N THR A 72 -7.48 -7.36 -2.54
CA THR A 72 -8.15 -6.81 -3.72
C THR A 72 -9.03 -7.84 -4.46
N LYS A 73 -8.76 -9.14 -4.30
CA LYS A 73 -9.55 -10.21 -4.94
C LYS A 73 -10.95 -10.36 -4.34
N ASP A 74 -11.13 -10.06 -3.06
CA ASP A 74 -12.43 -10.09 -2.43
C ASP A 74 -13.13 -8.73 -2.56
N ARG A 75 -14.37 -8.72 -3.05
CA ARG A 75 -15.13 -7.50 -3.32
C ARG A 75 -15.35 -6.65 -2.07
N VAL A 76 -15.55 -7.28 -0.91
CA VAL A 76 -15.77 -6.59 0.36
C VAL A 76 -14.48 -5.88 0.78
N TYR A 77 -13.36 -6.57 0.71
CA TYR A 77 -12.05 -6.08 1.13
C TYR A 77 -11.42 -5.09 0.16
N LYS A 78 -11.75 -5.20 -1.14
CA LYS A 78 -11.31 -4.26 -2.18
C LYS A 78 -11.66 -2.81 -1.83
N THR A 79 -12.74 -2.58 -1.08
CA THR A 79 -13.11 -1.24 -0.62
C THR A 79 -12.02 -0.61 0.27
N CYS A 80 -11.37 -1.39 1.14
CA CYS A 80 -10.24 -0.92 1.95
C CYS A 80 -9.10 -0.39 1.09
N VAL A 81 -8.70 -1.13 0.05
CA VAL A 81 -7.63 -0.70 -0.88
C VAL A 81 -8.07 0.54 -1.66
N SER A 82 -9.29 0.53 -2.19
CA SER A 82 -9.80 1.61 -3.05
C SER A 82 -9.95 2.92 -2.27
N THR A 83 -10.50 2.88 -1.05
CA THR A 83 -10.65 4.05 -0.20
C THR A 83 -9.29 4.62 0.22
N ALA A 84 -8.35 3.76 0.66
CA ALA A 84 -7.01 4.20 1.01
C ALA A 84 -6.27 4.79 -0.21
N ALA A 85 -6.39 4.15 -1.37
CA ALA A 85 -5.80 4.64 -2.62
C ALA A 85 -6.33 6.04 -2.99
N LEU A 86 -7.64 6.27 -2.88
CA LEU A 86 -8.25 7.57 -3.16
C LEU A 86 -7.78 8.64 -2.15
N ASN A 87 -7.79 8.32 -0.85
CA ASN A 87 -7.43 9.27 0.21
C ASN A 87 -5.97 9.74 0.12
N TRP A 88 -5.07 8.91 -0.40
CA TRP A 88 -3.64 9.19 -0.46
C TRP A 88 -3.12 9.57 -1.85
N ARG A 89 -4.00 9.62 -2.85
CA ARG A 89 -3.63 9.83 -4.27
C ARG A 89 -2.80 11.10 -4.50
N SER A 90 -3.21 12.23 -3.92
CA SER A 90 -2.51 13.50 -4.11
C SER A 90 -1.19 13.54 -3.33
N ARG A 91 -1.15 12.96 -2.12
CA ARG A 91 0.05 12.96 -1.27
C ARG A 91 1.16 12.11 -1.88
N ILE A 92 0.85 10.94 -2.42
CA ILE A 92 1.85 10.09 -3.08
C ILE A 92 2.42 10.75 -4.35
N GLU A 93 1.64 11.58 -5.06
CA GLU A 93 2.14 12.35 -6.21
C GLU A 93 3.10 13.45 -5.80
N MET A 94 2.76 14.21 -4.77
CA MET A 94 3.63 15.28 -4.26
C MET A 94 4.94 14.68 -3.73
N ALA A 95 4.85 13.64 -2.91
CA ALA A 95 6.02 12.90 -2.43
C ALA A 95 6.87 12.34 -3.58
N SER A 96 6.23 11.78 -4.61
CA SER A 96 6.94 11.30 -5.80
C SER A 96 7.60 12.43 -6.60
N ALA A 97 7.08 13.65 -6.54
CA ALA A 97 7.70 14.82 -7.17
C ALA A 97 8.80 15.44 -6.28
N GLY A 98 8.95 14.97 -5.04
CA GLY A 98 9.89 15.50 -4.05
C GLY A 98 9.41 16.82 -3.43
N ILE A 99 8.09 17.00 -3.30
CA ILE A 99 7.42 18.21 -2.80
C ILE A 99 6.59 17.88 -1.55
#